data_AF-A0A6U0R8K9-F1
#
_entry.id   AF-A0A6U0R8K9-F1
#
_cell.length_a   1.000
_cell.length_b   1.000
_cell.length_c   1.000
_cell.angle_alpha   90.00
_cell.angle_beta   90.00
_cell.angle_gamma   90.00
#
_symmetry.space_group_name_H-M   'P 1'
#
loop_
_entity.id
_entity.type
_entity.pdbx_description
1 polymer ?
#
loop_
_entity_poly.entity_id
_entity_poly.type
_entity_poly.pdbx_seq_one_letter_code
_entity_poly.pdbx_strand_id
1 'polypeptide(L)'
;MDDAAKAAKRAEIEAKVAAMKAEQKKQEEQKAAYFGEHQGITCDGCGAVPIIGYRFRCKNCPNHDICEACHERWDNGKGSMANGLAKQQISLDPKDHDFFIHKERGFKPLVKTAGPTQKSEKKLKPNDPCSCGSGKKAKKCGCGAFS
;
A
#
# COMPACT_ATOMS: atom_id res chain seq x y z
N MET A 1 5.83 -1.91 49.07
CA MET A 1 7.02 -1.42 48.35
C MET A 1 6.86 -1.71 46.86
N ASP A 2 5.68 -1.44 46.29
CA ASP A 2 5.25 -2.02 45.01
C ASP A 2 4.85 -0.98 43.96
N ASP A 3 4.56 0.25 44.37
CA ASP A 3 4.07 1.30 43.46
C ASP A 3 5.14 1.79 42.48
N ALA A 4 6.40 1.87 42.92
CA ALA A 4 7.52 2.25 42.05
C ALA A 4 7.82 1.17 40.99
N ALA A 5 7.79 -0.10 41.37
CA ALA A 5 7.98 -1.23 40.45
C ALA A 5 6.82 -1.31 39.44
N LYS A 6 5.58 -1.05 39.88
CA LYS A 6 4.39 -0.99 39.03
C LYS A 6 4.44 0.20 38.07
N ALA A 7 4.93 1.35 38.50
CA ALA A 7 5.11 2.53 37.65
C ALA A 7 6.18 2.29 36.57
N ALA A 8 7.33 1.71 36.92
CA ALA A 8 8.38 1.37 35.96
C ALA A 8 7.88 0.39 34.89
N LYS A 9 7.12 -0.63 35.29
CA LYS A 9 6.53 -1.61 34.36
C LYS A 9 5.49 -1.00 33.42
N ARG A 10 4.69 -0.04 33.89
CA ARG A 10 3.73 0.71 33.05
C ARG A 10 4.45 1.54 31.99
N ALA A 11 5.52 2.26 32.36
CA ALA A 11 6.31 3.04 31.43
C ALA A 11 6.97 2.16 30.34
N GLU A 12 7.48 0.98 30.71
CA GLU A 12 8.02 0.02 29.73
C GLU A 12 6.94 -0.49 28.75
N ILE A 13 5.76 -0.81 29.27
CA ILE A 13 4.62 -1.26 28.45
C ILE A 13 4.18 -0.14 27.50
N GLU A 14 4.09 1.11 27.97
CA GLU A 14 3.71 2.26 27.14
C GLU A 14 4.73 2.52 26.03
N ALA A 15 6.03 2.42 26.31
CA ALA A 15 7.08 2.54 25.31
C ALA A 15 6.99 1.44 24.24
N LYS A 16 6.75 0.19 24.66
CA LYS A 16 6.55 -0.95 23.74
C LYS A 16 5.29 -0.76 22.89
N VAL A 17 4.18 -0.31 23.47
CA VAL A 17 2.95 -0.03 22.74
C VAL A 17 3.14 1.11 21.73
N ALA A 18 3.88 2.16 22.09
CA ALA A 18 4.19 3.25 21.16
C ALA A 18 5.03 2.76 19.97
N ALA A 19 6.04 1.92 20.22
CA ALA A 19 6.87 1.32 19.17
C ALA A 19 6.05 0.41 18.23
N MET A 20 5.22 -0.47 18.79
CA MET A 20 4.34 -1.35 17.99
C MET A 20 3.34 -0.54 17.15
N LYS A 21 2.76 0.53 17.71
CA LYS A 21 1.87 1.43 16.94
C LYS A 21 2.59 2.12 15.79
N ALA A 22 3.83 2.54 15.98
CA ALA A 22 4.64 3.15 14.92
C ALA A 22 4.94 2.15 13.79
N GLU A 23 5.32 0.91 14.13
CA GLU A 23 5.54 -0.15 13.15
C GLU A 23 4.25 -0.56 12.43
N GLN A 24 3.13 -0.66 13.16
CA GLN A 24 1.82 -0.92 12.56
C GLN A 24 1.43 0.15 11.54
N LYS A 25 1.62 1.43 11.87
CA LYS A 25 1.34 2.54 10.94
C LYS A 25 2.15 2.41 9.64
N LYS A 26 3.45 2.07 9.74
CA LYS A 26 4.30 1.85 8.55
C LYS A 26 3.80 0.68 7.71
N GLN A 27 3.40 -0.42 8.34
CA GLN A 27 2.85 -1.59 7.65
C GLN A 27 1.51 -1.28 6.98
N GLU A 28 0.64 -0.51 7.62
CA GLU A 28 -0.63 -0.05 7.05
C GLU A 28 -0.41 0.83 5.81
N GLU A 29 0.54 1.76 5.87
CA GLU A 29 0.93 2.61 4.72
C GLU A 29 1.51 1.76 3.58
N GLN A 30 2.38 0.79 3.88
CA GLN A 30 2.94 -0.13 2.89
C GLN A 30 1.85 -1.00 2.24
N LYS A 31 0.95 -1.58 3.05
CA LYS A 31 -0.20 -2.34 2.56
C LYS A 31 -1.10 -1.48 1.68
N ALA A 32 -1.42 -0.26 2.12
CA ALA A 32 -2.21 0.68 1.35
C ALA A 32 -1.57 1.05 -0.01
N ALA A 33 -0.24 1.01 -0.12
CA ALA A 33 0.47 1.39 -1.33
C ALA A 33 0.76 0.22 -2.29
N TYR A 34 0.93 -1.00 -1.78
CA TYR A 34 1.47 -2.14 -2.55
C TYR A 34 0.67 -3.45 -2.44
N PHE A 35 -0.23 -3.58 -1.47
CA PHE A 35 -1.00 -4.82 -1.28
C PHE A 35 -2.28 -4.79 -2.14
N GLY A 36 -2.38 -5.68 -3.11
CA GLY A 36 -3.52 -5.70 -4.01
C GLY A 36 -3.45 -6.76 -5.10
N GLU A 37 -4.18 -6.52 -6.18
CA GLU A 37 -4.26 -7.46 -7.30
C GLU A 37 -3.36 -7.01 -8.46
N HIS A 38 -2.47 -7.90 -8.89
CA HIS A 38 -1.52 -7.68 -9.98
C HIS A 38 -1.98 -8.45 -11.23
N GLN A 39 -2.89 -7.83 -11.99
CA GLN A 39 -3.50 -8.41 -13.19
C GLN A 39 -2.46 -8.78 -14.26
N GLY A 40 -2.63 -9.95 -14.87
CA GLY A 40 -1.73 -10.44 -15.93
C GLY A 40 -0.36 -10.91 -15.45
N ILE A 41 -0.06 -10.83 -14.14
CA ILE A 41 1.20 -11.28 -13.57
C ILE A 41 1.02 -12.69 -13.00
N THR A 42 1.90 -13.60 -13.41
CA THR A 42 1.96 -14.97 -12.92
C THR A 42 3.11 -15.11 -11.93
N CYS A 43 2.89 -15.75 -10.80
CA CYS A 43 3.96 -16.13 -9.89
C CYS A 43 4.77 -17.29 -10.49
N ASP A 44 6.08 -17.13 -10.70
CA ASP A 44 6.95 -18.17 -11.28
C ASP A 44 7.16 -19.37 -10.35
N GLY A 45 7.04 -19.17 -9.04
CA GLY A 45 7.21 -20.24 -8.04
C GLY A 45 6.06 -21.24 -7.96
N CYS A 46 4.82 -20.75 -7.89
CA CYS A 46 3.62 -21.58 -7.71
C CYS A 46 2.61 -21.53 -8.86
N GLY A 47 2.82 -20.65 -9.86
CA GLY A 47 1.93 -20.49 -11.01
C GLY A 47 0.66 -19.68 -10.75
N ALA A 48 0.48 -19.10 -9.55
CA ALA A 48 -0.70 -18.30 -9.24
C ALA A 48 -0.85 -17.08 -10.19
N VAL A 49 -2.06 -16.88 -10.71
CA VAL A 49 -2.42 -15.76 -11.59
C VAL A 49 -3.88 -15.34 -11.35
N PRO A 50 -4.17 -14.04 -11.15
CA PRO A 50 -3.20 -12.98 -10.88
C PRO A 50 -2.53 -13.14 -9.50
N ILE A 51 -1.39 -12.48 -9.29
CA ILE A 51 -0.80 -12.39 -7.95
C ILE A 51 -1.70 -11.52 -7.07
N ILE A 52 -2.18 -12.07 -5.95
CA ILE A 52 -2.95 -11.36 -4.92
C ILE A 52 -2.05 -11.09 -3.71
N GLY A 53 -2.06 -9.85 -3.22
CA GLY A 53 -1.25 -9.40 -2.09
C GLY A 53 -0.02 -8.61 -2.53
N TYR A 54 1.13 -8.89 -1.92
CA TYR A 54 2.40 -8.33 -2.41
C TYR A 54 2.94 -9.16 -3.57
N ARG A 55 3.43 -8.44 -4.58
CA ARG A 55 4.25 -8.98 -5.64
C ARG A 55 5.71 -8.62 -5.39
N PHE A 56 6.57 -9.62 -5.46
CA PHE A 56 8.01 -9.45 -5.39
C PHE A 56 8.62 -9.71 -6.75
N ARG A 57 9.38 -8.74 -7.24
CA ARG A 57 10.12 -8.84 -8.51
C ARG A 57 11.61 -8.95 -8.21
N CYS A 58 12.31 -9.84 -8.90
CA CYS A 58 13.77 -9.92 -8.81
C CYS A 58 14.41 -8.74 -9.58
N LYS A 59 15.39 -8.05 -8.98
CA LYS A 59 16.16 -7.00 -9.66
C LYS A 59 17.17 -7.56 -10.65
N ASN A 60 17.75 -8.72 -10.33
CA ASN A 60 18.85 -9.32 -11.08
C ASN A 60 18.36 -10.26 -12.20
N CYS A 61 17.08 -10.59 -12.21
CA CYS A 61 16.51 -11.58 -13.10
C CYS A 61 15.62 -10.91 -14.16
N PRO A 62 15.64 -11.38 -15.42
CA PRO A 62 14.65 -10.99 -16.40
C PRO A 62 13.28 -11.58 -16.00
N ASN A 63 12.25 -10.73 -15.89
CA ASN A 63 10.84 -11.11 -15.69
C ASN A 63 10.61 -12.22 -14.65
N HIS A 64 11.29 -12.16 -13.51
CA HIS A 64 11.04 -13.09 -12.42
C HIS A 64 10.17 -12.43 -11.33
N ASP A 65 8.95 -12.92 -11.21
CA ASP A 65 7.93 -12.39 -10.31
C ASP A 65 7.35 -13.50 -9.45
N ILE A 66 7.24 -13.25 -8.14
CA ILE A 66 6.67 -14.20 -7.19
C ILE A 66 5.68 -13.54 -6.24
N CYS A 67 4.76 -14.35 -5.71
CA CYS A 67 3.83 -13.91 -4.68
C CYS A 67 4.48 -13.92 -3.29
N GLU A 68 3.82 -13.24 -2.34
CA GLU A 68 4.20 -13.21 -0.92
C GLU A 68 4.47 -14.60 -0.34
N ALA A 69 3.60 -15.57 -0.57
CA ALA A 69 3.78 -16.93 -0.04
C ALA A 69 5.04 -17.64 -0.60
N CYS A 70 5.39 -17.41 -1.87
CA CYS A 70 6.64 -17.94 -2.43
C CYS A 70 7.86 -17.21 -1.86
N HIS A 71 7.75 -15.91 -1.61
CA HIS A 71 8.82 -15.11 -1.03
C HIS A 71 9.09 -15.51 0.43
N GLU A 72 8.04 -15.77 1.21
CA GLU A 72 8.15 -16.27 2.59
C GLU A 72 8.76 -17.67 2.66
N ARG A 73 8.35 -18.58 1.74
CA ARG A 73 8.94 -19.93 1.65
C ARG A 73 10.42 -19.91 1.32
N TRP A 74 10.87 -18.90 0.58
CA TRP A 74 12.28 -18.67 0.28
C TRP A 74 13.07 -18.13 1.49
N ASP A 75 12.40 -17.66 2.54
CA ASP A 75 12.99 -17.10 3.77
C ASP A 75 14.13 -16.12 3.49
N ASN A 76 13.86 -15.16 2.59
CA ASN A 76 14.79 -14.10 2.19
C ASN A 76 16.20 -14.61 1.80
N GLY A 77 16.30 -15.74 1.09
CA GLY A 77 17.58 -16.29 0.63
C GLY A 77 18.07 -17.53 1.33
N LYS A 78 17.36 -18.01 2.36
CA LYS A 78 17.75 -19.23 3.09
C LYS A 78 17.13 -20.51 2.52
N GLY A 79 16.10 -20.40 1.70
CA GLY A 79 15.51 -21.50 0.92
C GLY A 79 16.01 -21.53 -0.52
N SER A 80 15.56 -22.53 -1.29
CA SER A 80 15.73 -22.55 -2.74
C SER A 80 14.51 -21.94 -3.44
N MET A 81 14.75 -21.24 -4.55
CA MET A 81 13.69 -20.74 -5.41
C MET A 81 13.40 -21.78 -6.49
N ALA A 82 12.21 -22.36 -6.46
CA ALA A 82 11.76 -23.20 -7.56
C ALA A 82 11.31 -22.28 -8.72
N ASN A 83 11.89 -22.47 -9.91
CA ASN A 83 11.32 -21.97 -11.16
C ASN A 83 10.24 -22.96 -11.63
N GLY A 84 9.12 -22.99 -10.90
CA GLY A 84 8.09 -24.02 -11.03
C GLY A 84 7.43 -24.08 -12.41
N LEU A 85 7.51 -23.00 -13.18
CA LEU A 85 6.93 -22.91 -14.53
C LEU A 85 7.95 -23.13 -15.66
N ALA A 86 9.26 -23.16 -15.38
CA ALA A 86 10.34 -23.29 -16.37
C ALA A 86 10.22 -22.34 -17.58
N LYS A 87 9.52 -21.20 -17.44
CA LYS A 87 9.27 -20.23 -18.52
C LYS A 87 10.47 -19.34 -18.83
N GLN A 88 11.51 -19.40 -17.99
CA GLN A 88 12.70 -18.56 -18.03
C GLN A 88 13.91 -19.40 -17.59
N GLN A 89 15.13 -19.04 -18.00
CA GLN A 89 16.35 -19.59 -17.38
C GLN A 89 16.71 -18.71 -16.17
N ILE A 90 16.48 -19.25 -14.97
CA ILE A 90 16.66 -18.53 -13.70
C ILE A 90 17.67 -19.33 -12.86
N SER A 91 18.61 -18.64 -12.21
CA SER A 91 19.58 -19.28 -11.31
C SER A 91 18.87 -19.96 -10.14
N LEU A 92 19.40 -21.11 -9.72
CA LEU A 92 18.95 -21.82 -8.52
C LEU A 92 19.67 -21.34 -7.25
N ASP A 93 20.73 -20.55 -7.40
CA ASP A 93 21.48 -20.01 -6.25
C ASP A 93 20.69 -18.83 -5.65
N PRO A 94 20.34 -18.89 -4.36
CA PRO A 94 19.67 -17.78 -3.67
C PRO A 94 20.41 -16.44 -3.77
N LYS A 95 21.76 -16.45 -3.89
CA LYS A 95 22.57 -15.23 -3.94
C LYS A 95 22.37 -14.40 -5.21
N ASP A 96 21.89 -15.03 -6.28
CA ASP A 96 21.66 -14.34 -7.54
C ASP A 96 20.36 -13.53 -7.52
N HIS A 97 19.54 -13.66 -6.46
CA HIS A 97 18.23 -13.05 -6.37
C HIS A 97 18.18 -11.90 -5.36
N ASP A 98 17.66 -10.75 -5.80
CA ASP A 98 17.33 -9.61 -4.94
C ASP A 98 15.89 -9.19 -5.21
N PHE A 99 14.98 -9.58 -4.32
CA PHE A 99 13.55 -9.32 -4.46
C PHE A 99 13.14 -8.01 -3.79
N PHE A 100 12.26 -7.28 -4.46
CA PHE A 100 11.64 -6.08 -3.91
C PHE A 100 10.15 -6.06 -4.24
N ILE A 101 9.38 -5.38 -3.40
CA ILE A 101 7.94 -5.20 -3.63
C ILE A 101 7.75 -4.31 -4.85
N HIS A 102 7.07 -4.83 -5.87
CA HIS A 102 6.85 -4.15 -7.13
C HIS A 102 5.35 -3.89 -7.35
N LYS A 103 5.03 -2.74 -7.95
CA LYS A 103 3.69 -2.38 -8.38
C LYS A 103 3.71 -1.92 -9.83
N GLU A 104 2.75 -2.39 -10.60
CA GLU A 104 2.60 -2.02 -12.01
C GLU A 104 2.05 -0.61 -12.18
N ARG A 105 2.27 -0.05 -13.37
CA ARG A 105 1.62 1.21 -13.75
C ARG A 105 0.10 1.00 -13.77
N GLY A 106 -0.63 1.82 -13.01
CA GLY A 106 -2.09 1.70 -12.90
C GLY A 106 -2.55 0.64 -11.89
N PHE A 107 -1.65 0.10 -11.06
CA PHE A 107 -1.98 -0.77 -9.93
C PHE A 107 -3.02 -0.12 -9.01
N LYS A 108 -4.00 -0.93 -8.58
CA LYS A 108 -5.04 -0.54 -7.62
C LYS A 108 -4.89 -1.39 -6.36
N PRO A 109 -4.58 -0.79 -5.19
CA PRO A 109 -4.48 -1.53 -3.94
C PRO A 109 -5.83 -2.12 -3.55
N LEU A 110 -5.82 -3.30 -2.93
CA LEU A 110 -7.04 -3.96 -2.42
C LEU A 110 -7.47 -3.38 -1.08
N VAL A 111 -6.53 -2.80 -0.33
CA VAL A 111 -6.85 -2.03 0.86
C VAL A 111 -7.58 -0.77 0.42
N LYS A 112 -8.87 -0.69 0.75
CA LYS A 112 -9.62 0.57 0.69
C LYS A 112 -8.93 1.50 1.68
N THR A 113 -8.03 2.35 1.22
CA THR A 113 -7.72 3.54 1.98
C THR A 113 -9.05 4.24 2.19
N ALA A 114 -9.49 4.34 3.43
CA ALA A 114 -10.31 5.48 3.80
C ALA A 114 -9.39 6.70 3.65
N GLY A 115 -9.03 7.04 2.40
CA GLY A 115 -8.55 8.36 2.11
C GLY A 115 -9.62 9.33 2.63
N PRO A 116 -9.24 10.54 3.07
CA PRO A 116 -10.25 11.55 3.29
C PRO A 116 -11.09 11.56 2.02
N THR A 117 -12.40 11.34 2.12
CA THR A 117 -13.29 11.70 1.03
C THR A 117 -12.85 13.10 0.65
N GLN A 118 -12.29 13.28 -0.55
CA GLN A 118 -12.27 14.60 -1.14
C GLN A 118 -13.74 14.94 -1.17
N LYS A 119 -14.19 15.70 -0.16
CA LYS A 119 -15.49 16.33 -0.17
C LYS A 119 -15.33 17.28 -1.33
N SER A 120 -15.69 16.81 -2.52
CA SER A 120 -15.63 17.58 -3.75
C SER A 120 -16.18 18.94 -3.38
N GLU A 121 -15.34 19.96 -3.48
CA GLU A 121 -15.67 21.30 -3.06
C GLU A 121 -17.05 21.62 -3.63
N LYS A 122 -18.02 21.87 -2.76
CA LYS A 122 -19.43 21.87 -3.15
C LYS A 122 -19.60 22.99 -4.16
N LYS A 123 -19.65 22.65 -5.45
CA LYS A 123 -19.76 23.61 -6.56
C LYS A 123 -20.92 24.56 -6.23
N LEU A 124 -20.60 25.85 -6.06
CA LEU A 124 -21.57 26.87 -5.67
C LEU A 124 -22.76 26.82 -6.62
N LYS A 125 -23.94 26.51 -6.11
CA LYS A 125 -25.13 26.35 -6.95
C LYS A 125 -25.62 27.74 -7.37
N PRO A 126 -26.28 27.88 -8.53
CA PRO A 126 -26.78 29.16 -9.02
C PRO A 126 -27.67 29.93 -8.03
N ASN A 127 -28.35 29.22 -7.13
CA ASN A 127 -29.22 29.79 -6.12
C ASN A 127 -28.56 30.02 -4.74
N ASP A 128 -27.33 29.58 -4.53
CA ASP A 128 -26.60 29.82 -3.28
C ASP A 128 -26.25 31.32 -3.15
N PRO A 129 -26.22 31.88 -1.94
CA PRO A 129 -25.82 33.27 -1.72
C PRO A 129 -24.38 33.49 -2.21
N CYS A 130 -24.17 34.60 -2.91
CA CYS A 130 -22.86 34.92 -3.46
C CYS A 130 -21.92 35.45 -2.37
N SER A 131 -20.65 35.06 -2.46
CA SER A 131 -19.58 35.46 -1.51
C SER A 131 -19.18 36.93 -1.61
N CYS A 132 -19.72 37.68 -2.59
CA CYS A 132 -19.52 39.12 -2.80
C CYS A 132 -20.01 40.02 -1.64
N GLY A 133 -20.71 39.47 -0.64
CA GLY A 133 -21.32 40.24 0.46
C GLY A 133 -22.61 40.96 0.08
N SER A 134 -22.98 40.97 -1.21
CA SER A 134 -24.12 41.74 -1.75
C SER A 134 -25.51 41.17 -1.41
N GLY A 135 -25.61 40.07 -0.65
CA GLY A 135 -26.88 39.42 -0.29
C GLY A 135 -27.65 38.78 -1.46
N LYS A 136 -27.09 38.78 -2.68
CA LYS A 136 -27.72 38.24 -3.90
C LYS A 136 -27.30 36.78 -4.13
N LYS A 137 -28.19 35.99 -4.77
CA LYS A 137 -27.87 34.64 -5.26
C LYS A 137 -26.74 34.69 -6.29
N ALA A 138 -25.89 33.65 -6.37
CA ALA A 138 -24.74 33.57 -7.28
C ALA A 138 -25.12 33.92 -8.73
N LYS A 139 -26.24 33.39 -9.24
CA LYS A 139 -26.75 33.69 -10.60
C LYS A 139 -27.19 35.13 -10.83
N LYS A 140 -27.38 35.92 -9.76
CA LYS A 140 -27.87 37.31 -9.80
C LYS A 140 -26.82 38.32 -9.31
N CYS A 141 -25.71 37.92 -8.68
CA CYS A 141 -24.70 38.85 -8.17
C CYS A 141 -23.79 39.40 -9.30
N GLY A 142 -23.75 38.79 -10.49
CA GLY A 142 -22.89 39.25 -11.60
C GLY A 142 -21.38 39.06 -11.38
N CYS A 143 -20.96 38.84 -10.12
CA CYS A 143 -19.58 38.55 -9.71
C CYS A 143 -19.05 37.18 -10.16
N GLY A 144 -19.89 36.33 -10.73
CA GLY A 144 -19.50 35.03 -11.28
C GLY A 144 -20.15 34.84 -12.63
N ALA A 145 -19.45 35.19 -13.70
CA ALA A 145 -19.76 34.72 -15.03
C ALA A 145 -19.62 33.18 -15.02
N PHE A 146 -20.75 32.48 -14.98
CA PHE A 146 -20.80 31.09 -15.44
C PHE A 146 -20.75 31.16 -16.97
N SER A 147 -19.56 31.33 -17.55
CA SER A 147 -19.30 31.05 -18.97
C SER A 147 -19.28 29.54 -19.20
#